data_AF-A0A497MW88-F1
#
_entry.id   AF-A0A497MW88-F1
#
_cell.length_a   1.000
_cell.length_b   1.000
_cell.length_c   1.000
_cell.angle_alpha   90.00
_cell.angle_beta   90.00
_cell.angle_gamma   90.00
#
_symmetry.space_group_name_H-M   'P 1'
#
loop_
_entity.id
_entity.type
_entity.pdbx_description
1 polymer ?
#
loop_
_entity_poly.entity_id
_entity_poly.type
_entity_poly.pdbx_seq_one_letter_code
_entity_poly.pdbx_strand_id
1 'polypeptide(L)'
;SVNGVPTPTLDAFRQQIKKAGVGSIVELEVRLPDGSFKVFHVEVAANPYNPKQPVIGISKVSHYIPFFTVYVALYWLHFWSLNVAIFNMLPIYPLDGDGLVYNLAEKFLKDKAKILRVGLTGFYLGILALNMSLTFGTFGWVSI
;
A
#
# COMPACT_ATOMS: atom_id res chain seq x y z
N SER A 1 25.17 12.31 21.87
CA SER A 1 25.76 13.66 21.82
C SER A 1 26.31 13.90 20.43
N VAL A 2 26.37 15.15 19.99
CA VAL A 2 27.08 15.56 18.78
C VAL A 2 28.14 16.57 19.21
N ASN A 3 29.42 16.25 19.02
CA ASN A 3 30.55 17.08 19.48
C ASN A 3 30.41 17.51 20.96
N GLY A 4 30.05 16.56 21.84
CA GLY A 4 29.83 16.81 23.26
C GLY A 4 28.51 17.52 23.62
N VAL A 5 27.71 17.96 22.64
CA VAL A 5 26.40 18.59 22.90
C VAL A 5 25.29 17.53 22.96
N PRO A 6 24.48 17.48 24.04
CA PRO A 6 23.33 16.58 24.11
C PRO A 6 22.27 16.96 23.07
N THR A 7 21.87 16.00 22.25
CA THR A 7 20.83 16.18 21.21
C THR A 7 19.70 15.17 21.45
N PRO A 8 18.76 15.45 22.38
CA PRO A 8 17.70 14.51 22.74
C PRO A 8 16.61 14.39 21.67
N THR A 9 16.50 15.36 20.76
CA THR A 9 15.51 15.39 19.68
C THR A 9 16.18 15.37 18.32
N LEU A 10 15.46 14.87 17.31
CA LEU A 10 15.92 14.85 15.92
C LEU A 10 16.19 16.26 15.38
N ASP A 11 15.42 17.26 15.82
CA ASP A 11 15.62 18.64 15.39
C ASP A 11 16.88 19.27 16.00
N ALA A 12 17.16 19.01 17.28
CA ALA A 12 18.40 19.44 17.92
C ALA A 12 19.63 18.80 17.24
N PHE A 13 19.53 17.52 16.88
CA PHE A 13 20.54 16.81 16.13
C PHE A 13 20.77 17.42 14.74
N ARG A 14 19.69 17.65 13.97
CA ARG A 14 19.76 18.28 12.65
C ARG A 14 20.34 19.69 12.70
N GLN A 15 19.99 20.47 13.72
CA GLN A 15 20.56 21.80 13.92
C GLN A 15 22.06 21.74 14.20
N GLN A 16 22.52 20.78 15.00
CA GLN A 16 23.96 20.61 15.25
C GLN A 16 24.73 20.18 14.01
N ILE A 17 24.20 19.26 13.20
CA ILE A 17 24.82 18.87 11.91
C ILE A 17 24.85 20.06 10.93
N LYS A 18 23.78 20.86 10.89
CA LYS A 18 23.75 22.09 10.08
C LYS A 18 24.83 23.08 10.49
N LYS A 19 25.13 23.20 11.79
CA LYS A 19 26.19 24.06 12.31
C LYS A 19 27.59 23.55 11.97
N ALA A 20 27.79 22.23 11.94
CA ALA A 20 29.09 21.63 11.59
C ALA A 20 29.46 21.83 10.10
N GLY A 21 28.47 21.81 9.20
CA GLY A 21 28.67 22.07 7.78
C GLY A 21 29.10 20.83 6.97
N VAL A 22 29.00 20.91 5.64
CA VAL A 22 29.37 19.84 4.71
C VAL A 22 30.90 19.66 4.67
N GLY A 23 31.38 18.42 4.67
CA GLY A 23 32.81 18.06 4.67
C GLY A 23 33.47 18.09 6.06
N SER A 24 32.69 18.37 7.12
CA SER A 24 33.19 18.32 8.50
C SER A 24 33.11 16.90 9.07
N ILE A 25 34.08 16.54 9.90
CA ILE A 25 34.04 15.31 10.70
C ILE A 25 33.38 15.65 12.03
N VAL A 26 32.33 14.90 12.37
CA VAL A 26 31.53 15.11 13.58
C VAL A 26 31.65 13.88 14.48
N GLU A 27 31.84 14.12 15.78
CA GLU A 27 31.87 13.07 16.79
C GLU A 27 30.46 12.78 17.27
N LEU A 28 29.99 11.57 17.00
CA LEU A 28 28.70 11.07 17.40
C LEU A 28 28.88 10.10 18.56
N GLU A 29 28.44 10.51 19.73
CA GLU A 29 28.35 9.64 20.89
C GLU A 29 26.93 9.08 20.98
N VAL A 30 26.80 7.76 20.80
CA VAL A 30 25.51 7.06 20.79
C VAL A 30 25.44 6.14 21.99
N ARG A 31 24.32 6.21 22.71
CA ARG A 31 24.00 5.25 23.77
C ARG A 31 23.34 4.01 23.14
N LEU A 32 23.97 2.86 23.31
CA LEU A 32 23.51 1.58 22.82
C LEU A 32 22.41 0.99 23.75
N PRO A 33 21.60 0.03 23.26
CA PRO A 33 20.54 -0.60 24.06
C PRO A 33 21.04 -1.33 25.32
N ASP A 34 22.30 -1.76 25.31
CA ASP A 34 23.00 -2.39 26.44
C ASP A 34 23.45 -1.37 27.52
N GLY A 35 23.19 -0.08 27.31
CA GLY A 35 23.56 0.99 28.21
C GLY A 35 24.98 1.53 28.00
N SER A 36 25.78 0.95 27.10
CA SER A 36 27.13 1.42 26.78
C SER A 36 27.10 2.65 25.86
N PHE A 37 28.18 3.44 25.88
CA PHE A 37 28.37 4.58 24.97
C PHE A 37 29.42 4.22 23.93
N LYS A 38 29.14 4.51 22.66
CA LYS A 38 30.09 4.34 21.57
C LYS A 38 30.24 5.64 20.80
N VAL A 39 31.49 6.02 20.55
CA VAL A 39 31.85 7.21 19.78
C VAL A 39 32.12 6.79 18.33
N PHE A 40 31.52 7.50 17.40
CA PHE A 40 31.72 7.34 15.96
C PHE A 40 32.16 8.67 15.37
N HIS A 41 33.27 8.66 14.62
CA HIS A 41 33.66 9.80 13.80
C HIS A 41 32.98 9.65 12.44
N VAL A 42 32.09 10.59 12.11
CA VAL A 42 31.29 10.51 10.88
C VAL A 42 31.45 11.78 10.07
N GLU A 43 31.74 11.61 8.78
CA GLU A 43 31.85 12.72 7.83
C GLU A 43 30.45 13.18 7.39
N VAL A 44 30.23 14.49 7.41
CA VAL A 44 28.99 15.12 6.97
C VAL A 44 29.03 15.30 5.45
N ALA A 45 28.23 14.53 4.72
CA ALA A 45 28.14 14.64 3.27
C ALA A 45 27.09 15.68 2.83
N ALA A 46 27.23 16.18 1.61
CA ALA A 46 26.15 16.93 0.95
C ALA A 46 25.04 15.97 0.54
N ASN A 47 23.78 16.37 0.70
CA ASN A 47 22.67 15.60 0.15
C ASN A 47 22.73 15.62 -1.39
N PRO A 48 22.72 14.46 -2.08
CA PRO A 48 22.81 14.38 -3.55
C PRO A 48 21.66 15.08 -4.27
N TYR A 49 20.50 15.26 -3.64
CA TYR A 49 19.35 15.97 -4.20
C TYR A 49 19.28 17.45 -3.79
N ASN A 50 20.00 17.86 -2.73
CA ASN A 50 20.05 19.25 -2.27
C ASN A 50 21.43 19.57 -1.65
N PRO A 51 22.36 20.15 -2.43
CA PRO A 51 23.73 20.40 -1.98
C PRO A 51 23.85 21.33 -0.76
N LYS A 52 22.83 22.14 -0.48
CA LYS A 52 22.81 23.06 0.68
C LYS A 52 22.41 22.37 1.99
N GLN A 53 22.04 21.10 1.95
CA GLN A 53 21.63 20.33 3.12
C GLN A 53 22.74 19.36 3.55
N PRO A 54 23.44 19.64 4.67
CA PRO A 54 24.37 18.69 5.25
C PRO A 54 23.59 17.51 5.84
N VAL A 55 23.99 16.30 5.46
CA VAL A 55 23.38 15.06 5.91
C VAL A 55 24.46 14.09 6.38
N ILE A 56 24.25 13.52 7.54
CA ILE A 56 24.91 12.29 7.93
C ILE A 56 23.97 11.19 7.49
N GLY A 57 24.41 10.31 6.59
CA GLY A 57 23.63 9.27 5.89
C GLY A 57 22.97 8.20 6.77
N ILE A 58 22.70 8.50 8.05
CA ILE A 58 21.83 7.75 8.94
C ILE A 58 20.40 7.98 8.47
N SER A 59 20.05 7.34 7.36
CA SER A 59 18.66 6.99 7.11
C SER A 59 18.25 6.04 8.24
N LYS A 60 17.03 6.20 8.78
CA LYS A 60 16.49 5.20 9.71
C LYS A 60 16.77 3.84 9.09
N VAL A 61 17.39 2.92 9.85
CA VAL A 61 17.50 1.53 9.45
C VAL A 61 16.07 1.09 9.18
N SER A 62 15.70 1.06 7.89
CA SER A 62 14.43 0.53 7.45
C SER A 62 14.43 -0.88 8.00
N HIS A 63 13.47 -1.19 8.87
CA HIS A 63 13.30 -2.55 9.35
C HIS A 63 13.12 -3.39 8.09
N TYR A 64 14.18 -4.08 7.67
CA TYR A 64 14.12 -5.05 6.60
C TYR A 64 13.24 -6.16 7.16
N ILE A 65 11.97 -6.14 6.79
CA ILE A 65 11.06 -7.23 7.10
C ILE A 65 11.44 -8.34 6.12
N PRO A 66 12.13 -9.42 6.56
CA PRO A 66 12.30 -10.57 5.70
C PRO A 66 10.89 -11.00 5.26
N PHE A 67 10.74 -11.34 3.97
CA PHE A 67 9.47 -11.67 3.32
C PHE A 67 8.56 -10.50 2.92
N PHE A 68 8.98 -9.22 3.01
CA PHE A 68 8.16 -8.10 2.50
C PHE A 68 7.72 -8.29 1.03
N THR A 69 8.65 -8.71 0.16
CA THR A 69 8.35 -8.97 -1.26
C THR A 69 7.34 -10.10 -1.44
N VAL A 70 7.46 -11.17 -0.65
CA VAL A 70 6.53 -12.31 -0.70
C VAL A 70 5.15 -11.90 -0.20
N TYR A 71 5.09 -11.14 0.89
CA TYR A 71 3.85 -10.59 1.43
C TYR A 71 3.15 -9.69 0.41
N VAL A 72 3.87 -8.77 -0.22
CA VAL A 72 3.31 -7.88 -1.25
C VAL A 72 2.82 -8.70 -2.46
N ALA A 73 3.57 -9.72 -2.88
CA ALA A 73 3.15 -10.60 -3.97
C ALA A 73 1.86 -11.39 -3.62
N LEU A 74 1.79 -11.96 -2.41
CA LEU A 74 0.60 -12.67 -1.94
C LEU A 74 -0.60 -11.74 -1.76
N TYR A 75 -0.37 -10.51 -1.29
CA TYR A 75 -1.42 -9.50 -1.18
C TYR A 75 -2.02 -9.18 -2.54
N TRP A 76 -1.18 -8.93 -3.56
CA TRP A 76 -1.66 -8.68 -4.91
C TRP A 76 -2.35 -9.90 -5.50
N LEU A 77 -1.78 -11.10 -5.34
CA LEU A 77 -2.41 -12.34 -5.80
C LEU A 77 -3.80 -12.50 -5.17
N HIS A 78 -3.91 -12.35 -3.85
CA HIS A 78 -5.16 -12.45 -3.13
C HIS A 78 -6.17 -11.40 -3.61
N PHE A 79 -5.74 -10.14 -3.76
CA PHE A 79 -6.58 -9.05 -4.25
C PHE A 79 -7.15 -9.38 -5.64
N TRP A 80 -6.31 -9.80 -6.59
CA TRP A 80 -6.76 -10.17 -7.93
C TRP A 80 -7.67 -11.41 -7.92
N SER A 81 -7.28 -12.47 -7.20
CA SER A 81 -8.07 -13.69 -7.10
C SER A 81 -9.45 -13.45 -6.51
N LEU A 82 -9.55 -12.61 -5.47
CA LEU A 82 -10.83 -12.28 -4.83
C LEU A 82 -11.74 -11.52 -5.79
N ASN A 83 -11.21 -10.51 -6.51
CA ASN A 83 -11.99 -9.76 -7.50
C ASN A 83 -12.52 -10.70 -8.60
N VAL A 84 -11.66 -11.54 -9.19
CA VAL A 84 -12.06 -12.48 -10.23
C VAL A 84 -13.11 -13.47 -9.72
N ALA A 85 -12.95 -13.98 -8.48
CA ALA A 85 -13.92 -14.87 -7.86
C ALA A 85 -15.28 -14.20 -7.66
N ILE A 86 -15.31 -12.95 -7.20
CA ILE A 86 -16.55 -12.18 -7.03
C ILE A 86 -17.27 -12.02 -8.36
N PHE A 87 -16.56 -11.63 -9.42
CA PHE A 87 -17.15 -11.53 -10.75
C PHE A 87 -17.70 -12.87 -11.23
N ASN A 88 -16.93 -13.96 -11.09
CA ASN A 88 -17.37 -15.29 -11.52
C ASN A 88 -18.58 -15.81 -10.71
N MET A 89 -18.73 -15.40 -9.44
CA MET A 89 -19.89 -15.76 -8.61
C MET A 89 -21.15 -14.95 -8.91
N LEU A 90 -21.11 -13.97 -9.81
CA LEU A 90 -22.32 -13.25 -10.22
C LEU A 90 -23.29 -14.21 -10.95
N PRO A 91 -24.61 -14.09 -10.73
CA PRO A 91 -25.61 -14.91 -11.40
C PRO A 91 -25.89 -14.42 -12.82
N ILE A 92 -24.84 -14.37 -13.65
CA ILE A 92 -24.86 -13.89 -15.02
C ILE A 92 -24.30 -15.00 -15.90
N TYR A 93 -25.08 -15.51 -16.85
CA TYR A 93 -24.58 -16.48 -17.82
C TYR A 93 -23.54 -15.81 -18.76
N PRO A 94 -22.33 -16.36 -18.98
CA PRO A 94 -21.92 -17.76 -18.76
C PRO A 94 -21.08 -18.03 -17.48
N LEU A 95 -21.13 -17.17 -16.47
CA LEU A 95 -20.31 -17.29 -15.25
C LEU A 95 -20.81 -18.42 -14.31
N ASP A 96 -19.92 -18.94 -13.47
CA ASP A 96 -20.16 -20.11 -12.62
C ASP A 96 -21.25 -19.86 -11.55
N GLY A 97 -21.46 -18.59 -11.16
CA GLY A 97 -22.47 -18.17 -10.20
C GLY A 97 -23.92 -18.43 -10.64
N ASP A 98 -24.18 -18.45 -11.95
CA ASP A 98 -25.52 -18.68 -12.52
C ASP A 98 -26.02 -20.11 -12.22
N GLY A 99 -25.15 -21.11 -12.37
CA GLY A 99 -25.47 -22.50 -12.03
C GLY A 99 -25.73 -22.69 -10.54
N LEU A 100 -24.97 -22.00 -9.69
CA LEU A 100 -25.11 -22.06 -8.23
C LEU A 100 -26.47 -21.50 -7.78
N VAL A 101 -26.85 -20.33 -8.29
CA VAL A 101 -28.14 -19.70 -7.99
C VAL A 101 -29.30 -20.50 -8.59
N TYR A 102 -29.15 -21.02 -9.80
CA TYR A 102 -30.18 -21.85 -10.43
C TYR A 102 -30.43 -23.14 -9.66
N ASN A 103 -29.40 -23.89 -9.31
CA ASN A 103 -29.54 -25.14 -8.56
C ASN A 103 -30.16 -24.92 -7.18
N LEU A 104 -29.80 -23.81 -6.51
CA LEU A 104 -30.41 -23.44 -5.25
C LEU A 104 -31.89 -23.06 -5.44
N ALA A 105 -32.20 -22.24 -6.44
CA ALA A 105 -33.56 -21.83 -6.75
C ALA A 105 -34.43 -23.01 -7.17
N GLU A 106 -33.92 -23.97 -7.95
CA GLU A 106 -34.64 -25.17 -8.37
C GLU A 106 -35.06 -26.02 -7.16
N LYS A 107 -34.19 -26.14 -6.15
CA LYS A 107 -34.49 -26.87 -4.92
C LYS A 107 -35.68 -26.29 -4.14
N PHE A 108 -35.86 -24.97 -4.14
CA PHE A 108 -36.92 -24.29 -3.37
C PHE A 108 -38.17 -23.94 -4.19
N LEU A 109 -37.98 -23.56 -5.46
CA LEU A 109 -39.00 -22.93 -6.30
C LEU A 109 -39.36 -23.74 -7.54
N LYS A 110 -38.64 -24.84 -7.82
CA LYS A 110 -38.86 -25.77 -8.94
C LYS A 110 -39.09 -25.01 -10.26
N ASP A 111 -40.31 -25.02 -10.78
CA ASP A 111 -40.69 -24.43 -12.07
C ASP A 111 -40.48 -22.90 -12.16
N LYS A 112 -40.50 -22.20 -11.01
CA LYS A 112 -40.26 -20.75 -10.97
C LYS A 112 -38.77 -20.39 -11.00
N ALA A 113 -37.87 -21.37 -10.85
CA ALA A 113 -36.42 -21.13 -10.83
C ALA A 113 -35.91 -20.54 -12.15
N LYS A 114 -36.48 -20.96 -13.29
CA LYS A 114 -36.10 -20.43 -14.61
C LYS A 114 -36.46 -18.95 -14.78
N ILE A 115 -37.62 -18.54 -14.28
CA ILE A 115 -38.08 -17.14 -14.30
C ILE A 115 -37.20 -16.30 -13.36
N LEU A 116 -36.94 -16.81 -12.16
CA LEU A 116 -36.09 -16.13 -11.18
C LEU A 116 -34.65 -15.97 -11.71
N ARG A 117 -34.11 -16.98 -12.40
CA ARG A 117 -32.79 -16.94 -13.04
C ARG A 117 -32.70 -15.79 -14.03
N VAL A 118 -33.60 -15.74 -15.01
CA VAL A 118 -33.61 -14.67 -16.02
C VAL A 118 -33.82 -13.30 -15.37
N GLY A 119 -34.71 -13.21 -14.37
CA GLY A 119 -34.94 -11.98 -13.62
C GLY A 119 -33.70 -11.49 -12.87
N LEU A 120 -33.00 -12.38 -12.16
CA LEU A 120 -31.77 -12.06 -11.44
C LEU A 120 -30.66 -11.67 -12.40
N THR A 121 -30.41 -12.45 -13.45
CA THR A 121 -29.40 -12.11 -14.46
C THR A 121 -29.66 -10.75 -15.09
N GLY A 122 -30.92 -10.48 -15.49
CA GLY A 122 -31.32 -9.19 -16.04
C GLY A 122 -31.16 -8.04 -15.03
N PHE A 123 -31.47 -8.27 -13.77
CA PHE A 123 -31.30 -7.28 -12.70
C PHE A 123 -29.82 -6.93 -12.46
N TYR A 124 -28.95 -7.94 -12.33
CA TYR A 124 -27.52 -7.73 -12.14
C TYR A 124 -26.87 -7.06 -13.35
N LEU A 125 -27.21 -7.50 -14.56
CA LEU A 125 -26.76 -6.84 -15.80
C LEU A 125 -27.28 -5.40 -15.89
N GLY A 126 -28.53 -5.17 -15.49
CA GLY A 126 -29.14 -3.84 -15.46
C GLY A 126 -28.43 -2.90 -14.48
N ILE A 127 -28.13 -3.36 -13.26
CA ILE A 127 -27.36 -2.58 -12.29
C ILE A 127 -25.95 -2.31 -12.81
N LEU A 128 -25.28 -3.31 -13.38
CA LEU A 128 -23.93 -3.17 -13.92
C LEU A 128 -23.90 -2.14 -15.06
N ALA A 129 -24.81 -2.28 -16.02
CA ALA A 129 -24.94 -1.35 -17.15
C ALA A 129 -25.28 0.06 -16.65
N LEU A 130 -26.22 0.19 -15.71
CA LEU A 130 -26.59 1.48 -15.13
C LEU A 130 -25.41 2.12 -14.39
N ASN A 131 -24.64 1.34 -13.62
CA ASN A 131 -23.46 1.81 -12.92
C ASN A 131 -22.38 2.27 -13.90
N MET A 132 -22.14 1.51 -14.98
CA MET A 132 -21.24 1.92 -16.07
C MET A 132 -21.74 3.19 -16.75
N SER A 133 -23.01 3.26 -17.14
CA SER A 133 -23.61 4.43 -17.80
C SER A 133 -23.56 5.68 -16.92
N LEU A 134 -23.86 5.55 -15.62
CA LEU A 134 -23.70 6.63 -14.65
C LEU A 134 -22.25 7.07 -14.57
N THR A 135 -21.30 6.13 -14.45
CA THR A 135 -19.87 6.44 -14.41
C THR A 135 -19.42 7.20 -15.65
N PHE A 136 -19.77 6.74 -16.85
CA PHE A 136 -19.46 7.43 -18.10
C PHE A 136 -20.17 8.79 -18.22
N GLY A 137 -21.41 8.91 -17.72
CA GLY A 137 -22.17 10.16 -17.75
C GLY A 137 -21.70 11.21 -16.76
N THR A 138 -21.27 10.80 -15.56
CA THR A 138 -20.80 11.72 -14.51
C THR A 138 -19.33 12.07 -14.65
N PHE A 139 -18.48 11.13 -15.09
CA PHE A 139 -17.05 11.36 -15.25
C PHE A 139 -16.65 11.78 -16.66
N GLY A 140 -17.53 11.62 -17.66
CA GLY A 140 -17.27 11.99 -19.05
C GLY A 140 -16.16 11.14 -19.68
N TRP A 141 -16.06 11.15 -21.01
CA TRP A 141 -14.81 10.75 -21.67
C TRP A 141 -13.71 11.69 -21.18
N VAL A 142 -12.95 11.27 -20.19
CA VAL A 142 -11.67 11.91 -19.87
C VAL A 142 -10.79 11.69 -21.08
N SER A 143 -10.81 12.67 -21.99
CA SER A 143 -9.74 12.91 -22.94
C SER A 143 -8.50 13.22 -22.10
N ILE A 144 -7.64 12.21 -21.92
CA ILE A 144 -6.21 12.41 -21.66
C ILE A 144 -5.53 12.67 -23.00
#